data_AF-A0A146FU41-F1
#
_entry.id   AF-A0A146FU41-F1
#
_cell.length_a   1.000
_cell.length_b   1.000
_cell.length_c   1.000
_cell.angle_alpha   90.00
_cell.angle_beta   90.00
_cell.angle_gamma   90.00
#
_symmetry.space_group_name_H-M   'P 1'
#
loop_
_entity.id
_entity.type
_entity.pdbx_description
1 polymer ?
#
loop_
_entity_poly.entity_id
_entity_poly.type
_entity_poly.pdbx_seq_one_letter_code
_entity_poly.pdbx_strand_id
1 'polypeptide(L)'
;MAQPQKCAAVVVGAGPAGLAVVGNLLEKQLGGKIAWVDPLFQGGRINQRYREVPSNTKVCYFQAYATAVQPFRTVIENTRIPNPFTTMAKLDQNKTCHLHHAIDVVRALTDGITKMERVLPCRGVVTAANLAEKTATWTVRIRLQDSQDEVEVLTPRLVVCTGSSPTEVSISIPGHHIERLDLDLVLKPSDLVSHLPRDKPLTVAVVGASHSAILALLNLVDLARTSHPELRIKWFTRHSLRYAEFMDGWILRDNTGLKGSAADFARQQLEDDKLPHSEAGRFITKVYCGDNQEQAQYERHLPSCSYLVQAVGFTRDPLPELSINGSSLEPEFDPVSGGFRDSNGRVVRGLYGAGIAFPERVVDPYGNVEHAVGFFKFMNFVKRVCPQWVS
;
A
#
# COMPACT_ATOMS: atom_id res chain seq x y z
N MET A 1 -32.15 -17.12 -11.56
CA MET A 1 -30.97 -16.23 -11.46
C MET A 1 -31.45 -14.82 -11.70
N ALA A 2 -31.14 -13.87 -10.80
CA ALA A 2 -31.48 -12.46 -11.01
C ALA A 2 -30.74 -11.93 -12.26
N GLN A 3 -31.36 -11.00 -12.98
CA GLN A 3 -30.76 -10.44 -14.19
C GLN A 3 -29.50 -9.64 -13.82
N PRO A 4 -28.36 -9.81 -14.53
CA PRO A 4 -27.13 -9.08 -14.21
C PRO A 4 -27.33 -7.57 -14.27
N GLN A 5 -26.81 -6.86 -13.26
CA GLN A 5 -26.92 -5.41 -13.21
C GLN A 5 -25.91 -4.77 -14.18
N LYS A 6 -26.34 -3.78 -14.97
CA LYS A 6 -25.44 -3.05 -15.88
C LYS A 6 -24.86 -1.82 -15.20
N CYS A 7 -23.54 -1.68 -15.24
CA CYS A 7 -22.80 -0.54 -14.69
C CYS A 7 -21.81 0.04 -15.71
N ALA A 8 -21.57 1.34 -15.66
CA ALA A 8 -20.63 2.03 -16.55
C ALA A 8 -19.16 1.66 -16.28
N ALA A 9 -18.86 1.27 -15.05
CA ALA A 9 -17.58 0.71 -14.60
C ALA A 9 -17.78 -0.17 -13.37
N VAL A 10 -16.87 -1.12 -13.17
CA VAL A 10 -16.62 -1.81 -11.90
C VAL A 10 -15.23 -1.40 -11.40
N VAL A 11 -15.13 -1.00 -10.13
CA VAL A 11 -13.85 -0.69 -9.46
C VAL A 11 -13.67 -1.63 -8.28
N VAL A 12 -12.53 -2.32 -8.21
CA VAL A 12 -12.22 -3.33 -7.20
C VAL A 12 -11.23 -2.76 -6.18
N GLY A 13 -11.62 -2.71 -4.91
CA GLY A 13 -10.86 -2.17 -3.79
C GLY A 13 -11.27 -0.74 -3.43
N ALA A 14 -11.46 -0.47 -2.14
CA ALA A 14 -11.78 0.85 -1.57
C ALA A 14 -10.61 1.43 -0.74
N GLY A 15 -9.38 1.02 -1.04
CA GLY A 15 -8.18 1.75 -0.61
C GLY A 15 -8.02 3.10 -1.31
N PRO A 16 -6.96 3.86 -1.00
CA PRO A 16 -6.71 5.19 -1.58
C PRO A 16 -6.71 5.20 -3.12
N ALA A 17 -6.17 4.16 -3.77
CA ALA A 17 -6.19 4.09 -5.23
C ALA A 17 -7.60 3.89 -5.80
N GLY A 18 -8.38 2.97 -5.24
CA GLY A 18 -9.76 2.72 -5.68
C GLY A 18 -10.67 3.93 -5.44
N LEU A 19 -10.51 4.60 -4.30
CA LEU A 19 -11.20 5.86 -4.03
C LEU A 19 -10.83 6.92 -5.09
N ALA A 20 -9.54 7.10 -5.41
CA ALA A 20 -9.11 8.01 -6.47
C ALA A 20 -9.72 7.69 -7.83
N VAL A 21 -9.79 6.40 -8.21
CA VAL A 21 -10.44 5.92 -9.44
C VAL A 21 -11.91 6.31 -9.44
N VAL A 22 -12.67 5.98 -8.39
CA VAL A 22 -14.10 6.31 -8.31
C VAL A 22 -14.33 7.82 -8.40
N GLY A 23 -13.54 8.63 -7.67
CA GLY A 23 -13.63 10.08 -7.73
C GLY A 23 -13.43 10.65 -9.15
N ASN A 24 -12.43 10.15 -9.89
CA ASN A 24 -12.18 10.57 -11.27
C ASN A 24 -13.28 10.09 -12.23
N LEU A 25 -13.76 8.83 -12.12
CA LEU A 25 -14.83 8.31 -12.98
C LEU A 25 -16.17 9.04 -12.75
N LEU A 26 -16.46 9.44 -11.49
CA LEU A 26 -17.63 10.24 -11.18
C LEU A 26 -17.56 11.63 -11.86
N GLU A 27 -16.39 12.27 -11.86
CA GLU A 27 -16.14 13.54 -12.54
C GLU A 27 -16.35 13.44 -14.06
N LYS A 28 -16.11 12.28 -14.67
CA LYS A 28 -16.33 12.02 -16.10
C LYS A 28 -17.78 11.77 -16.51
N GLN A 29 -18.71 11.63 -15.56
CA GLN A 29 -20.15 11.54 -15.86
C GLN A 29 -20.54 10.46 -16.90
N LEU A 30 -20.08 9.22 -16.72
CA LEU A 30 -20.21 8.11 -17.69
C LEU A 30 -21.64 7.63 -18.05
N GLY A 31 -22.70 8.35 -17.72
CA GLY A 31 -24.08 8.00 -18.08
C GLY A 31 -24.66 6.76 -17.37
N GLY A 32 -24.00 6.24 -16.33
CA GLY A 32 -24.46 5.10 -15.54
C GLY A 32 -23.80 5.03 -14.16
N LYS A 33 -24.15 3.98 -13.40
CA LYS A 33 -23.59 3.74 -12.06
C LYS A 33 -22.19 3.13 -12.14
N ILE A 34 -21.37 3.40 -11.12
CA ILE A 34 -20.09 2.73 -10.88
C ILE A 34 -20.33 1.70 -9.78
N ALA A 35 -20.17 0.42 -10.09
CA ALA A 35 -20.12 -0.62 -9.09
C ALA A 35 -18.75 -0.57 -8.39
N TRP A 36 -18.73 -0.15 -7.13
CA TRP A 36 -17.51 -0.11 -6.34
C TRP A 36 -17.54 -1.32 -5.41
N VAL A 37 -16.51 -2.17 -5.45
CA VAL A 37 -16.47 -3.44 -4.74
C VAL A 37 -15.36 -3.41 -3.70
N ASP A 38 -15.70 -3.60 -2.44
CA ASP A 38 -14.72 -3.76 -1.36
C ASP A 38 -15.34 -4.55 -0.20
N PRO A 39 -14.59 -5.40 0.50
CA PRO A 39 -15.15 -6.20 1.59
C PRO A 39 -15.62 -5.35 2.79
N LEU A 40 -15.06 -4.16 3.00
CA LEU A 40 -15.25 -3.41 4.25
C LEU A 40 -15.55 -1.92 4.06
N PHE A 41 -15.16 -1.30 2.95
CA PHE A 41 -15.20 0.15 2.70
C PHE A 41 -14.50 0.99 3.77
N GLN A 42 -13.42 0.46 4.36
CA GLN A 42 -12.70 1.13 5.46
C GLN A 42 -11.35 1.74 5.06
N GLY A 43 -11.07 1.93 3.77
CA GLY A 43 -9.80 2.51 3.30
C GLY A 43 -8.68 1.49 3.07
N GLY A 44 -9.02 0.19 2.99
CA GLY A 44 -8.07 -0.90 2.71
C GLY A 44 -7.09 -1.22 3.85
N ARG A 45 -6.04 -1.98 3.54
CA ARG A 45 -5.07 -2.50 4.53
C ARG A 45 -4.42 -1.39 5.37
N ILE A 46 -4.19 -0.21 4.79
CA ILE A 46 -3.56 0.90 5.50
C ILE A 46 -4.35 1.34 6.73
N ASN A 47 -5.70 1.29 6.68
CA ASN A 47 -6.53 1.55 7.86
C ASN A 47 -6.47 0.42 8.90
N GLN A 48 -6.35 -0.82 8.45
CA GLN A 48 -6.35 -1.97 9.34
C GLN A 48 -5.04 -2.13 10.10
N ARG A 49 -3.91 -1.77 9.46
CA ARG A 49 -2.57 -2.19 9.90
C ARG A 49 -1.61 -1.04 10.19
N TYR A 50 -1.79 0.13 9.57
CA TYR A 50 -0.76 1.18 9.56
C TYR A 50 -1.22 2.53 10.12
N ARG A 51 -2.24 2.55 11.00
CA ARG A 51 -2.73 3.83 11.59
C ARG A 51 -1.68 4.52 12.46
N GLU A 52 -0.91 3.76 13.21
CA GLU A 52 0.14 4.28 14.12
C GLU A 52 1.44 4.63 13.39
N VAL A 53 1.59 4.22 12.14
CA VAL A 53 2.80 4.46 11.34
C VAL A 53 2.93 5.96 11.05
N PRO A 54 4.10 6.58 11.33
CA PRO A 54 4.39 7.93 10.88
C PRO A 54 4.52 7.96 9.34
N SER A 55 3.88 8.93 8.69
CA SER A 55 3.94 9.07 7.24
C SER A 55 5.32 9.51 6.78
N ASN A 56 5.68 9.10 5.57
CA ASN A 56 6.80 9.66 4.81
C ASN A 56 6.36 10.78 3.84
N THR A 57 5.06 11.10 3.87
CA THR A 57 4.39 12.06 2.98
C THR A 57 3.98 13.29 3.77
N LYS A 58 4.26 14.48 3.24
CA LYS A 58 3.86 15.75 3.85
C LYS A 58 2.34 15.90 3.88
N VAL A 59 1.83 16.55 4.92
CA VAL A 59 0.39 16.79 5.15
C VAL A 59 -0.28 17.46 3.95
N CYS A 60 0.39 18.41 3.30
CA CYS A 60 -0.15 19.11 2.12
C CYS A 60 -0.55 18.16 0.97
N TYR A 61 0.14 17.04 0.79
CA TYR A 61 -0.19 16.07 -0.25
C TYR A 61 -1.44 15.25 0.08
N PHE A 62 -1.76 15.02 1.35
CA PHE A 62 -3.03 14.42 1.74
C PHE A 62 -4.21 15.37 1.49
N GLN A 63 -4.02 16.67 1.69
CA GLN A 63 -5.03 17.67 1.33
C GLN A 63 -5.22 17.80 -0.18
N ALA A 64 -4.12 17.82 -0.93
CA ALA A 64 -4.17 17.85 -2.39
C ALA A 64 -4.88 16.61 -2.94
N TYR A 65 -4.64 15.43 -2.37
CA TYR A 65 -5.40 14.21 -2.66
C TYR A 65 -6.90 14.39 -2.42
N ALA A 66 -7.29 14.90 -1.23
CA ALA A 66 -8.68 15.03 -0.83
C ALA A 66 -9.48 16.05 -1.67
N THR A 67 -8.81 17.04 -2.26
CA THR A 67 -9.46 18.12 -3.02
C THR A 67 -9.25 18.02 -4.54
N ALA A 68 -8.63 16.93 -5.01
CA ALA A 68 -8.19 16.79 -6.40
C ALA A 68 -9.32 16.74 -7.45
N VAL A 69 -10.51 16.26 -7.06
CA VAL A 69 -11.66 16.00 -7.94
C VAL A 69 -12.95 16.56 -7.34
N GLN A 70 -13.88 16.99 -8.20
CA GLN A 70 -15.11 17.65 -7.76
C GLN A 70 -15.97 16.81 -6.79
N PRO A 71 -16.18 15.49 -6.99
CA PRO A 71 -16.99 14.69 -6.08
C PRO A 71 -16.45 14.69 -4.64
N PHE A 72 -15.13 14.73 -4.45
CA PHE A 72 -14.55 14.79 -3.11
C PHE A 72 -14.79 16.14 -2.44
N ARG A 73 -14.66 17.24 -3.19
CA ARG A 73 -14.98 18.58 -2.67
C ARG A 73 -16.43 18.67 -2.21
N THR A 74 -17.36 18.12 -2.99
CA THR A 74 -18.77 18.05 -2.60
C THR A 74 -18.98 17.23 -1.31
N VAL A 75 -18.25 16.14 -1.11
CA VAL A 75 -18.30 15.41 0.17
C VAL A 75 -17.78 16.29 1.32
N ILE A 76 -16.64 16.96 1.13
CA ILE A 76 -16.03 17.83 2.15
C ILE A 76 -16.99 18.97 2.54
N GLU A 77 -17.56 19.67 1.57
CA GLU A 77 -18.50 20.78 1.75
C GLU A 77 -19.78 20.36 2.51
N ASN A 78 -20.25 19.13 2.28
CA ASN A 78 -21.46 18.61 2.93
C ASN A 78 -21.19 17.85 4.25
N THR A 79 -19.94 17.73 4.67
CA THR A 79 -19.58 17.05 5.92
C THR A 79 -19.61 18.04 7.09
N ARG A 80 -20.46 17.79 8.09
CA ARG A 80 -20.58 18.63 9.29
C ARG A 80 -19.25 18.73 10.04
N ILE A 81 -19.00 19.87 10.68
CA ILE A 81 -17.80 20.15 11.47
C ILE A 81 -18.10 19.85 12.96
N PRO A 82 -17.16 19.27 13.73
CA PRO A 82 -15.79 18.87 13.36
C PRO A 82 -15.73 17.58 12.52
N ASN A 83 -14.74 17.49 11.63
CA ASN A 83 -14.53 16.33 10.76
C ASN A 83 -13.05 16.11 10.40
N PRO A 84 -12.68 14.93 9.84
CA PRO A 84 -11.29 14.62 9.47
C PRO A 84 -10.63 15.63 8.53
N PHE A 85 -11.40 16.29 7.64
CA PHE A 85 -10.86 17.31 6.73
C PHE A 85 -10.39 18.54 7.49
N THR A 86 -11.21 19.05 8.42
CA THR A 86 -10.83 20.18 9.28
C THR A 86 -9.69 19.84 10.24
N THR A 87 -9.58 18.58 10.69
CA THR A 87 -8.43 18.12 11.47
C THR A 87 -7.15 18.13 10.62
N MET A 88 -7.20 17.58 9.40
CA MET A 88 -6.08 17.60 8.46
C MET A 88 -5.66 19.03 8.08
N ALA A 89 -6.61 19.96 8.00
CA ALA A 89 -6.39 21.39 7.74
C ALA A 89 -5.53 22.08 8.81
N LYS A 90 -5.64 21.65 10.07
CA LYS A 90 -4.95 22.26 11.21
C LYS A 90 -3.53 21.75 11.43
N LEU A 91 -3.14 20.65 10.78
CA LEU A 91 -1.78 20.11 10.88
C LEU A 91 -0.78 21.01 10.14
N ASP A 92 0.50 20.90 10.47
CA ASP A 92 1.57 21.59 9.75
C ASP A 92 1.74 21.00 8.34
N GLN A 93 1.40 21.80 7.34
CA GLN A 93 1.36 21.38 5.93
C GLN A 93 2.73 20.98 5.38
N ASN A 94 3.81 21.45 5.99
CA ASN A 94 5.18 21.19 5.54
C ASN A 94 5.84 19.99 6.23
N LYS A 95 5.18 19.42 7.23
CA LYS A 95 5.66 18.25 7.99
C LYS A 95 4.92 16.97 7.61
N THR A 96 5.43 15.84 8.07
CA THR A 96 4.74 14.56 8.06
C THR A 96 3.79 14.45 9.25
N CYS A 97 2.92 13.43 9.28
CA CYS A 97 1.99 13.17 10.38
C CYS A 97 1.81 11.67 10.58
N HIS A 98 1.16 11.23 11.66
CA HIS A 98 0.71 9.83 11.73
C HIS A 98 -0.34 9.54 10.64
N LEU A 99 -0.27 8.35 10.05
CA LEU A 99 -1.12 7.97 8.93
C LEU A 99 -2.61 7.93 9.29
N HIS A 100 -2.97 7.77 10.56
CA HIS A 100 -4.37 7.83 11.00
C HIS A 100 -5.11 9.07 10.47
N HIS A 101 -4.44 10.22 10.40
CA HIS A 101 -5.07 11.45 9.90
C HIS A 101 -5.47 11.34 8.43
N ALA A 102 -4.57 10.82 7.59
CA ALA A 102 -4.83 10.62 6.16
C ALA A 102 -5.87 9.52 5.93
N ILE A 103 -5.84 8.48 6.77
CA ILE A 103 -6.79 7.39 6.72
C ILE A 103 -8.20 7.86 7.08
N ASP A 104 -8.35 8.72 8.09
CA ASP A 104 -9.65 9.27 8.47
C ASP A 104 -10.25 10.16 7.38
N VAL A 105 -9.40 10.90 6.65
CA VAL A 105 -9.81 11.62 5.44
C VAL A 105 -10.31 10.66 4.37
N VAL A 106 -9.57 9.57 4.07
CA VAL A 106 -10.00 8.54 3.11
C VAL A 106 -11.32 7.90 3.52
N ARG A 107 -11.49 7.56 4.79
CA ARG A 107 -12.74 6.98 5.31
C ARG A 107 -13.91 7.94 5.16
N ALA A 108 -13.76 9.20 5.55
CA ALA A 108 -14.81 10.20 5.41
C ALA A 108 -15.19 10.44 3.93
N LEU A 109 -14.22 10.42 3.01
CA LEU A 109 -14.50 10.47 1.57
C LEU A 109 -15.26 9.24 1.10
N THR A 110 -14.82 8.03 1.45
CA THR A 110 -15.50 6.78 1.12
C THR A 110 -16.95 6.77 1.63
N ASP A 111 -17.18 7.21 2.87
CA ASP A 111 -18.51 7.30 3.47
C ASP A 111 -19.44 8.30 2.74
N GLY A 112 -18.89 9.38 2.21
CA GLY A 112 -19.64 10.35 1.40
C GLY A 112 -19.92 9.85 -0.02
N ILE A 113 -18.91 9.24 -0.66
CA ILE A 113 -18.99 8.76 -2.04
C ILE A 113 -19.96 7.57 -2.17
N THR A 114 -19.97 6.67 -1.19
CA THR A 114 -20.89 5.50 -1.17
C THR A 114 -22.37 5.90 -1.10
N LYS A 115 -22.68 7.13 -0.67
CA LYS A 115 -24.05 7.68 -0.60
C LYS A 115 -24.49 8.36 -1.89
N MET A 116 -23.60 8.56 -2.86
CA MET A 116 -23.95 9.17 -4.13
C MET A 116 -24.78 8.20 -4.98
N GLU A 117 -25.87 8.68 -5.58
CA GLU A 117 -26.79 7.87 -6.40
C GLU A 117 -26.10 7.10 -7.54
N ARG A 118 -25.02 7.71 -8.07
CA ARG A 118 -24.20 7.16 -9.17
C ARG A 118 -23.21 6.09 -8.74
N VAL A 119 -23.14 5.76 -7.45
CA VAL A 119 -22.29 4.69 -6.92
C VAL A 119 -23.18 3.56 -6.45
N LEU A 120 -22.84 2.35 -6.87
CA LEU A 120 -23.39 1.12 -6.34
C LEU A 120 -22.31 0.49 -5.44
N PRO A 121 -22.38 0.65 -4.11
CA PRO A 121 -21.46 -0.03 -3.21
C PRO A 121 -21.81 -1.52 -3.13
N CYS A 122 -20.86 -2.38 -3.46
CA CYS A 122 -20.96 -3.83 -3.37
C CYS A 122 -20.01 -4.31 -2.28
N ARG A 123 -20.55 -4.65 -1.11
CA ARG A 123 -19.73 -5.18 -0.02
C ARG A 123 -19.40 -6.65 -0.28
N GLY A 124 -18.18 -6.92 -0.74
CA GLY A 124 -17.79 -8.25 -1.18
C GLY A 124 -16.44 -8.27 -1.88
N VAL A 125 -16.15 -9.38 -2.54
CA VAL A 125 -14.92 -9.62 -3.29
C VAL A 125 -15.25 -10.03 -4.72
N VAL A 126 -14.50 -9.52 -5.69
CA VAL A 126 -14.58 -10.03 -7.07
C VAL A 126 -13.87 -11.38 -7.10
N THR A 127 -14.56 -12.41 -7.55
CA THR A 127 -14.02 -13.77 -7.64
C THR A 127 -13.54 -14.08 -9.06
N ALA A 128 -14.28 -13.63 -10.07
CA ALA A 128 -13.94 -13.82 -11.46
C ALA A 128 -14.46 -12.67 -12.35
N ALA A 129 -13.82 -12.45 -13.50
CA ALA A 129 -14.31 -11.59 -14.56
C ALA A 129 -14.00 -12.17 -15.94
N ASN A 130 -15.01 -12.19 -16.82
CA ASN A 130 -14.88 -12.68 -18.19
C ASN A 130 -15.22 -11.57 -19.19
N LEU A 131 -14.30 -11.28 -20.11
CA LEU A 131 -14.53 -10.38 -21.24
C LEU A 131 -15.16 -11.14 -22.42
N ALA A 132 -16.33 -10.69 -22.86
CA ALA A 132 -16.88 -11.06 -24.15
C ALA A 132 -16.36 -10.09 -25.23
N GLU A 133 -15.46 -10.54 -26.10
CA GLU A 133 -14.77 -9.65 -27.06
C GLU A 133 -15.72 -9.01 -28.06
N LYS A 134 -16.71 -9.77 -28.56
CA LYS A 134 -17.66 -9.29 -29.57
C LYS A 134 -18.44 -8.06 -29.12
N THR A 135 -18.75 -7.97 -27.82
CA THR A 135 -19.50 -6.87 -27.22
C THR A 135 -18.64 -5.96 -26.36
N ALA A 136 -17.33 -6.22 -26.26
CA ALA A 136 -16.39 -5.54 -25.36
C ALA A 136 -16.96 -5.35 -23.94
N THR A 137 -17.66 -6.37 -23.42
CA THR A 137 -18.35 -6.31 -22.13
C THR A 137 -17.76 -7.34 -21.18
N TRP A 138 -17.40 -6.89 -19.99
CA TRP A 138 -17.03 -7.72 -18.87
C TRP A 138 -18.27 -8.19 -18.11
N THR A 139 -18.33 -9.49 -17.82
CA THR A 139 -19.19 -10.04 -16.77
C THR A 139 -18.34 -10.25 -15.53
N VAL A 140 -18.64 -9.52 -14.46
CA VAL A 140 -17.88 -9.55 -13.21
C VAL A 140 -18.71 -10.24 -12.13
N ARG A 141 -18.16 -11.30 -11.54
CA ARG A 141 -18.76 -12.05 -10.43
C ARG A 141 -18.26 -11.52 -9.11
N ILE A 142 -19.20 -11.19 -8.23
CA ILE A 142 -18.93 -10.65 -6.90
C ILE A 142 -19.55 -11.58 -5.88
N ARG A 143 -18.72 -12.16 -5.01
CA ARG A 143 -19.18 -12.87 -3.82
C ARG A 143 -19.44 -11.83 -2.73
N LEU A 144 -20.68 -11.78 -2.24
CA LEU A 144 -21.05 -10.84 -1.20
C LEU A 144 -20.39 -11.21 0.13
N GLN A 145 -20.07 -10.21 0.96
CA GLN A 145 -19.41 -10.45 2.25
C GLN A 145 -20.37 -11.05 3.29
N ASP A 146 -21.64 -10.64 3.24
CA ASP A 146 -22.64 -10.96 4.26
C ASP A 146 -23.54 -12.15 3.84
N SER A 147 -23.31 -12.78 2.68
CA SER A 147 -23.97 -14.01 2.24
C SER A 147 -23.04 -14.86 1.36
N GLN A 148 -23.39 -16.12 1.11
CA GLN A 148 -22.68 -16.96 0.12
C GLN A 148 -23.16 -16.70 -1.31
N ASP A 149 -24.02 -15.70 -1.52
CA ASP A 149 -24.56 -15.39 -2.83
C ASP A 149 -23.49 -14.74 -3.71
N GLU A 150 -23.54 -15.09 -5.00
CA GLU A 150 -22.79 -14.41 -6.04
C GLU A 150 -23.74 -13.55 -6.88
N VAL A 151 -23.30 -12.32 -7.18
CA VAL A 151 -24.00 -11.41 -8.09
C VAL A 151 -23.13 -11.11 -9.29
N GLU A 152 -23.78 -10.89 -10.43
CA GLU A 152 -23.11 -10.53 -11.68
C GLU A 152 -23.37 -9.07 -12.06
N VAL A 153 -22.29 -8.37 -12.41
CA VAL A 153 -22.32 -7.02 -12.96
C VAL A 153 -21.76 -7.04 -14.37
N LEU A 154 -22.52 -6.50 -15.33
CA LEU A 154 -22.06 -6.27 -16.70
C LEU A 154 -21.48 -4.87 -16.82
N THR A 155 -20.29 -4.75 -17.39
CA THR A 155 -19.65 -3.45 -17.54
C THR A 155 -18.69 -3.39 -18.73
N PRO A 156 -18.52 -2.24 -19.41
CA PRO A 156 -17.45 -2.07 -20.39
C PRO A 156 -16.07 -1.87 -19.74
N ARG A 157 -15.99 -1.62 -18.42
CA ARG A 157 -14.75 -1.21 -17.74
C ARG A 157 -14.60 -1.88 -16.38
N LEU A 158 -13.50 -2.60 -16.18
CA LEU A 158 -13.06 -3.19 -14.93
C LEU A 158 -11.74 -2.53 -14.51
N VAL A 159 -11.73 -1.87 -13.34
CA VAL A 159 -10.53 -1.25 -12.76
C VAL A 159 -10.14 -1.98 -11.48
N VAL A 160 -8.95 -2.57 -11.46
CA VAL A 160 -8.43 -3.33 -10.31
C VAL A 160 -7.48 -2.48 -9.46
N CYS A 161 -7.83 -2.31 -8.18
CA CYS A 161 -7.03 -1.63 -7.16
C CYS A 161 -6.83 -2.55 -5.95
N THR A 162 -6.39 -3.79 -6.20
CA THR A 162 -6.42 -4.91 -5.25
C THR A 162 -5.50 -4.75 -4.04
N GLY A 163 -4.51 -3.87 -4.11
CA GLY A 163 -3.58 -3.64 -3.02
C GLY A 163 -2.39 -4.61 -3.03
N SER A 164 -1.67 -4.62 -1.92
CA SER A 164 -0.47 -5.44 -1.76
C SER A 164 -0.27 -5.76 -0.28
N SER A 165 0.41 -6.86 -0.03
CA SER A 165 0.76 -7.35 1.31
C SER A 165 2.29 -7.41 1.46
N PRO A 166 2.84 -7.37 2.68
CA PRO A 166 4.29 -7.52 2.89
C PRO A 166 4.83 -8.74 2.16
N THR A 167 5.94 -8.58 1.45
CA THR A 167 6.56 -9.68 0.70
C THR A 167 7.17 -10.68 1.68
N GLU A 168 6.74 -11.93 1.57
CA GLU A 168 7.35 -13.05 2.27
C GLU A 168 8.30 -13.79 1.33
N VAL A 169 9.57 -13.87 1.73
CA VAL A 169 10.58 -14.67 1.03
C VAL A 169 10.91 -15.86 1.91
N SER A 170 11.02 -17.05 1.31
CA SER A 170 11.50 -18.22 2.04
C SER A 170 12.95 -17.99 2.47
N ILE A 171 13.19 -17.91 3.78
CA ILE A 171 14.53 -17.90 4.37
C ILE A 171 14.62 -19.17 5.20
N SER A 172 15.23 -20.20 4.62
CA SER A 172 15.39 -21.50 5.26
C SER A 172 16.82 -21.70 5.72
N ILE A 173 16.99 -22.01 7.00
CA ILE A 173 18.26 -22.45 7.56
C ILE A 173 18.17 -23.96 7.79
N PRO A 174 19.11 -24.77 7.26
CA PRO A 174 19.10 -26.21 7.47
C PRO A 174 19.00 -26.57 8.96
N GLY A 175 17.99 -27.38 9.32
CA GLY A 175 17.77 -27.85 10.69
C GLY A 175 17.28 -26.80 11.69
N HIS A 176 16.89 -25.60 11.24
CA HIS A 176 16.43 -24.54 12.12
C HIS A 176 15.14 -23.88 11.63
N HIS A 177 14.13 -23.83 12.50
CA HIS A 177 12.89 -23.12 12.26
C HIS A 177 12.87 -21.83 13.09
N ILE A 178 12.83 -20.68 12.41
CA ILE A 178 12.68 -19.38 13.05
C ILE A 178 11.22 -18.92 12.95
N GLU A 179 10.66 -18.46 14.06
CA GLU A 179 9.30 -17.93 14.08
C GLU A 179 9.24 -16.59 13.34
N ARG A 180 8.23 -16.40 12.50
CA ARG A 180 8.02 -15.12 11.80
C ARG A 180 7.26 -14.16 12.68
N LEU A 181 7.74 -12.92 12.72
CA LEU A 181 7.03 -11.80 13.32
C LEU A 181 6.57 -10.87 12.18
N ASP A 182 5.26 -10.89 11.92
CA ASP A 182 4.62 -10.19 10.79
C ASP A 182 4.97 -8.69 10.82
N LEU A 183 5.38 -8.15 9.67
CA LEU A 183 5.74 -6.74 9.53
C LEU A 183 4.59 -5.81 9.96
N ASP A 184 3.35 -6.16 9.70
CA ASP A 184 2.18 -5.37 10.10
C ASP A 184 2.06 -5.25 11.61
N LEU A 185 2.38 -6.33 12.33
CA LEU A 185 2.38 -6.33 13.78
C LEU A 185 3.53 -5.47 14.32
N VAL A 186 4.72 -5.58 13.73
CA VAL A 186 5.89 -4.79 14.15
C VAL A 186 5.71 -3.29 13.92
N LEU A 187 4.96 -2.91 12.88
CA LEU A 187 4.64 -1.53 12.57
C LEU A 187 3.47 -0.96 13.40
N LYS A 188 2.90 -1.74 14.32
CA LYS A 188 1.83 -1.33 15.23
C LYS A 188 2.28 -1.45 16.70
N PRO A 189 2.91 -0.40 17.25
CA PRO A 189 3.49 -0.44 18.61
C PRO A 189 2.51 -0.91 19.69
N SER A 190 1.24 -0.50 19.63
CA SER A 190 0.21 -0.87 20.60
C SER A 190 -0.06 -2.39 20.67
N ASP A 191 0.06 -3.11 19.55
CA ASP A 191 -0.11 -4.55 19.51
C ASP A 191 1.23 -5.27 19.80
N LEU A 192 2.34 -4.75 19.25
CA LEU A 192 3.67 -5.33 19.37
C LEU A 192 4.10 -5.51 20.84
N VAL A 193 3.84 -4.50 21.68
CA VAL A 193 4.20 -4.49 23.11
C VAL A 193 3.52 -5.61 23.93
N SER A 194 2.37 -6.08 23.46
CA SER A 194 1.60 -7.15 24.10
C SER A 194 1.89 -8.52 23.50
N HIS A 195 2.36 -8.56 22.26
CA HIS A 195 2.67 -9.81 21.57
C HIS A 195 4.02 -10.41 22.01
N LEU A 196 5.05 -9.58 22.20
CA LEU A 196 6.37 -10.08 22.57
C LEU A 196 6.46 -10.42 24.07
N PRO A 197 6.97 -11.62 24.44
CA PRO A 197 7.24 -11.99 25.83
C PRO A 197 8.14 -10.98 26.55
N ARG A 198 7.82 -10.65 27.81
CA ARG A 198 8.57 -9.68 28.63
C ARG A 198 9.51 -10.31 29.65
N ASP A 199 9.31 -11.60 29.91
CA ASP A 199 9.89 -12.37 31.00
C ASP A 199 11.08 -13.24 30.57
N LYS A 200 11.51 -13.13 29.31
CA LYS A 200 12.66 -13.87 28.78
C LYS A 200 13.46 -13.05 27.77
N PRO A 201 14.77 -13.34 27.61
CA PRO A 201 15.58 -12.79 26.54
C PRO A 201 15.03 -13.13 25.16
N LEU A 202 15.00 -12.13 24.27
CA LEU A 202 14.55 -12.26 22.90
C LEU A 202 15.58 -11.64 21.95
N THR A 203 15.82 -12.29 20.82
CA THR A 203 16.57 -11.67 19.71
C THR A 203 15.71 -11.65 18.46
N VAL A 204 15.41 -10.46 17.95
CA VAL A 204 14.63 -10.28 16.71
C VAL A 204 15.58 -10.01 15.55
N ALA A 205 15.53 -10.85 14.52
CA ALA A 205 16.18 -10.59 13.24
C ALA A 205 15.30 -9.66 12.40
N VAL A 206 15.86 -8.56 11.91
CA VAL A 206 15.18 -7.64 10.98
C VAL A 206 15.94 -7.61 9.66
N VAL A 207 15.29 -8.03 8.58
CA VAL A 207 15.86 -8.05 7.23
C VAL A 207 15.32 -6.87 6.42
N GLY A 208 16.24 -6.03 5.92
CA GLY A 208 15.92 -4.88 5.08
C GLY A 208 16.45 -3.57 5.65
N ALA A 209 16.55 -2.54 4.80
CA ALA A 209 17.04 -1.20 5.17
C ALA A 209 16.15 -0.07 4.61
N SER A 210 14.93 -0.42 4.17
CA SER A 210 13.94 0.51 3.64
C SER A 210 13.13 1.18 4.76
N HIS A 211 12.24 2.09 4.42
CA HIS A 211 11.43 2.85 5.39
C HIS A 211 10.74 1.97 6.44
N SER A 212 10.06 0.89 6.02
CA SER A 212 9.40 -0.04 6.95
C SER A 212 10.38 -0.78 7.86
N ALA A 213 11.58 -1.12 7.37
CA ALA A 213 12.60 -1.75 8.18
C ALA A 213 13.09 -0.81 9.28
N ILE A 214 13.32 0.45 8.94
CA ILE A 214 13.79 1.46 9.91
C ILE A 214 12.73 1.75 10.97
N LEU A 215 11.44 1.80 10.59
CA LEU A 215 10.36 1.92 11.57
C LEU A 215 10.21 0.68 12.45
N ALA A 216 10.44 -0.52 11.91
CA ALA A 216 10.48 -1.73 12.71
C ALA A 216 11.61 -1.70 13.74
N LEU A 217 12.82 -1.25 13.35
CA LEU A 217 13.94 -1.06 14.28
C LEU A 217 13.61 -0.02 15.36
N LEU A 218 13.02 1.12 14.97
CA LEU A 218 12.60 2.17 15.89
C LEU A 218 11.65 1.60 16.97
N ASN A 219 10.59 0.92 16.54
CA ASN A 219 9.61 0.34 17.45
C ASN A 219 10.23 -0.71 18.38
N LEU A 220 11.10 -1.58 17.86
CA LEU A 220 11.77 -2.61 18.66
C LEU A 220 12.78 -2.00 19.66
N VAL A 221 13.52 -0.96 19.27
CA VAL A 221 14.41 -0.23 20.19
C VAL A 221 13.61 0.46 21.30
N ASP A 222 12.47 1.07 20.95
CA ASP A 222 11.59 1.68 21.95
C ASP A 222 11.06 0.64 22.95
N LEU A 223 10.69 -0.55 22.50
CA LEU A 223 10.33 -1.65 23.40
C LEU A 223 11.52 -2.09 24.28
N ALA A 224 12.71 -2.25 23.69
CA ALA A 224 13.90 -2.66 24.41
C ALA A 224 14.28 -1.67 25.53
N ARG A 225 14.01 -0.38 25.30
CA ARG A 225 14.24 0.71 26.26
C ARG A 225 13.20 0.77 27.38
N THR A 226 11.96 0.35 27.11
CA THR A 226 10.82 0.67 27.99
C THR A 226 10.23 -0.55 28.69
N SER A 227 9.91 -1.61 27.97
CA SER A 227 9.14 -2.75 28.49
C SER A 227 9.81 -4.11 28.34
N HIS A 228 10.86 -4.20 27.50
CA HIS A 228 11.53 -5.45 27.14
C HIS A 228 13.06 -5.33 27.27
N PRO A 229 13.62 -5.14 28.48
CA PRO A 229 15.03 -4.78 28.67
C PRO A 229 16.04 -5.82 28.12
N GLU A 230 15.61 -7.08 27.97
CA GLU A 230 16.41 -8.17 27.42
C GLU A 230 16.22 -8.38 25.90
N LEU A 231 15.41 -7.54 25.24
CA LEU A 231 15.24 -7.56 23.78
C LEU A 231 16.52 -7.08 23.09
N ARG A 232 17.01 -7.88 22.15
CA ARG A 232 18.12 -7.55 21.24
C ARG A 232 17.67 -7.70 19.80
N ILE A 233 18.37 -7.00 18.91
CA ILE A 233 18.01 -6.91 17.50
C ILE A 233 19.24 -7.24 16.66
N LYS A 234 19.09 -8.13 15.69
CA LYS A 234 20.08 -8.33 14.63
C LYS A 234 19.54 -7.75 13.33
N TRP A 235 20.19 -6.73 12.81
CA TRP A 235 19.72 -5.99 11.64
C TRP A 235 20.53 -6.35 10.40
N PHE A 236 19.90 -7.03 9.45
CA PHE A 236 20.53 -7.55 8.23
C PHE A 236 20.33 -6.59 7.06
N THR A 237 21.44 -6.11 6.48
CA THR A 237 21.45 -5.07 5.43
C THR A 237 22.32 -5.45 4.25
N ARG A 238 21.91 -5.12 3.03
CA ARG A 238 22.70 -5.38 1.80
C ARG A 238 23.46 -4.16 1.27
N HIS A 239 23.12 -2.96 1.75
CA HIS A 239 23.66 -1.70 1.27
C HIS A 239 23.52 -0.64 2.37
N SER A 240 24.29 0.44 2.23
CA SER A 240 24.17 1.64 3.06
C SER A 240 22.78 2.26 2.95
N LEU A 241 22.37 2.98 4.00
CA LEU A 241 21.09 3.66 4.04
C LEU A 241 20.99 4.70 2.91
N ARG A 242 19.81 4.82 2.33
CA ARG A 242 19.53 5.76 1.24
C ARG A 242 18.47 6.74 1.68
N TYR A 243 18.74 8.02 1.54
CA TYR A 243 17.83 9.10 1.90
C TYR A 243 17.18 9.69 0.67
N ALA A 244 15.97 10.22 0.85
CA ALA A 244 15.36 11.07 -0.15
C ALA A 244 15.99 12.47 -0.06
N GLU A 245 16.33 13.04 -1.21
CA GLU A 245 17.01 14.34 -1.31
C GLU A 245 16.09 15.33 -2.04
N PHE A 246 15.81 16.47 -1.40
CA PHE A 246 14.96 17.50 -1.99
C PHE A 246 15.78 18.30 -3.01
N MET A 247 15.37 18.22 -4.27
CA MET A 247 15.96 18.93 -5.39
C MET A 247 15.07 20.14 -5.76
N ASP A 248 15.48 20.90 -6.76
CA ASP A 248 14.65 21.99 -7.29
C ASP A 248 13.43 21.43 -8.04
N GLY A 249 12.27 21.43 -7.37
CA GLY A 249 10.99 20.98 -7.93
C GLY A 249 10.73 19.47 -7.96
N TRP A 250 11.69 18.64 -7.50
CA TRP A 250 11.53 17.17 -7.43
C TRP A 250 12.30 16.57 -6.25
N ILE A 251 12.19 15.25 -6.06
CA ILE A 251 12.84 14.52 -4.96
C ILE A 251 13.62 13.34 -5.54
N LEU A 252 14.92 13.27 -5.28
CA LEU A 252 15.74 12.11 -5.63
C LEU A 252 15.43 10.97 -4.66
N ARG A 253 15.24 9.75 -5.19
CA ARG A 253 14.79 8.56 -4.44
C ARG A 253 13.48 8.83 -3.70
N ASP A 254 12.51 9.42 -4.40
CA ASP A 254 11.23 9.82 -3.81
C ASP A 254 10.41 8.61 -3.32
N ASN A 255 10.58 7.44 -3.94
CA ASN A 255 9.84 6.23 -3.59
C ASN A 255 10.67 5.24 -2.77
N THR A 256 12.00 5.32 -2.87
CA THR A 256 12.93 4.35 -2.27
C THR A 256 13.76 4.90 -1.11
N GLY A 257 13.87 6.23 -0.99
CA GLY A 257 14.67 6.90 0.04
C GLY A 257 13.92 7.12 1.37
N LEU A 258 14.66 7.10 2.47
CA LEU A 258 14.16 7.41 3.80
C LEU A 258 13.74 8.89 3.93
N LYS A 259 12.63 9.12 4.63
CA LYS A 259 12.04 10.44 4.93
C LYS A 259 11.44 10.48 6.33
N GLY A 260 11.15 11.68 6.82
CA GLY A 260 10.46 11.90 8.09
C GLY A 260 11.18 11.24 9.27
N SER A 261 10.41 10.76 10.24
CA SER A 261 10.95 10.16 11.47
C SER A 261 11.90 8.99 11.24
N ALA A 262 11.66 8.17 10.21
CA ALA A 262 12.58 7.08 9.87
C ALA A 262 13.94 7.61 9.41
N ALA A 263 13.97 8.67 8.59
CA ALA A 263 15.24 9.28 8.18
C ALA A 263 15.97 9.90 9.38
N ASP A 264 15.24 10.59 10.25
CA ASP A 264 15.81 11.24 11.43
C ASP A 264 16.40 10.21 12.40
N PHE A 265 15.64 9.15 12.71
CA PHE A 265 16.12 8.03 13.52
C PHE A 265 17.35 7.38 12.90
N ALA A 266 17.31 7.09 11.60
CA ALA A 266 18.43 6.46 10.91
C ALA A 266 19.71 7.30 10.99
N ARG A 267 19.64 8.60 10.68
CA ARG A 267 20.81 9.51 10.74
C ARG A 267 21.40 9.64 12.14
N GLN A 268 20.55 9.62 13.16
CA GLN A 268 20.99 9.83 14.54
C GLN A 268 21.50 8.54 15.18
N GLN A 269 20.96 7.39 14.80
CA GLN A 269 21.11 6.15 15.58
C GLN A 269 21.68 4.97 14.81
N LEU A 270 21.55 4.93 13.47
CA LEU A 270 21.80 3.72 12.67
C LEU A 270 22.93 3.81 11.65
N GLU A 271 23.41 5.02 11.34
CA GLU A 271 24.57 5.20 10.45
C GLU A 271 25.81 4.49 11.00
N ASP A 272 26.70 4.03 10.11
CA ASP A 272 27.83 3.17 10.51
C ASP A 272 28.78 3.85 11.50
N ASP A 273 28.96 5.17 11.40
CA ASP A 273 29.76 5.97 12.33
C ASP A 273 29.00 6.34 13.62
N LYS A 274 27.68 6.15 13.65
CA LYS A 274 26.81 6.49 14.79
C LYS A 274 26.46 5.27 15.62
N LEU A 275 26.07 4.18 14.98
CA LEU A 275 25.49 3.01 15.62
C LEU A 275 26.33 2.47 16.79
N PRO A 276 27.67 2.31 16.70
CA PRO A 276 28.47 1.81 17.82
C PRO A 276 28.43 2.65 19.10
N HIS A 277 28.05 3.93 18.99
CA HIS A 277 28.04 4.89 20.09
C HIS A 277 26.64 5.45 20.38
N SER A 278 25.63 5.05 19.60
CA SER A 278 24.26 5.50 19.74
C SER A 278 23.52 4.72 20.82
N GLU A 279 22.38 5.24 21.26
CA GLU A 279 21.52 4.52 22.20
C GLU A 279 20.99 3.23 21.56
N ALA A 280 20.60 3.28 20.29
CA ALA A 280 20.12 2.11 19.55
C ALA A 280 21.21 1.03 19.44
N GLY A 281 22.49 1.40 19.36
CA GLY A 281 23.64 0.49 19.35
C GLY A 281 23.75 -0.43 20.56
N ARG A 282 23.14 -0.04 21.69
CA ARG A 282 23.06 -0.89 22.89
C ARG A 282 22.19 -2.13 22.69
N PHE A 283 21.28 -2.08 21.72
CA PHE A 283 20.28 -3.11 21.44
C PHE A 283 20.45 -3.76 20.06
N ILE A 284 20.99 -3.01 19.09
CA ILE A 284 21.12 -3.43 17.69
C ILE A 284 22.55 -3.89 17.39
N THR A 285 22.67 -5.08 16.83
CA THR A 285 23.86 -5.54 16.10
C THR A 285 23.57 -5.53 14.60
N LYS A 286 24.29 -4.69 13.85
CA LYS A 286 24.19 -4.67 12.38
C LYS A 286 24.98 -5.81 11.77
N VAL A 287 24.37 -6.51 10.82
CA VAL A 287 24.94 -7.62 10.04
C VAL A 287 24.91 -7.21 8.57
N TYR A 288 26.08 -7.11 7.95
CA TYR A 288 26.19 -6.78 6.53
C TYR A 288 26.12 -8.05 5.69
N CYS A 289 25.19 -8.04 4.74
CA CYS A 289 24.81 -9.15 3.85
C CYS A 289 25.04 -8.80 2.37
N GLY A 290 25.76 -7.72 2.07
CA GLY A 290 26.17 -7.42 0.69
C GLY A 290 27.19 -8.42 0.16
N ASP A 291 27.61 -8.24 -1.09
CA ASP A 291 28.71 -8.99 -1.71
C ASP A 291 28.52 -10.52 -1.67
N ASN A 292 27.27 -10.96 -1.94
CA ASN A 292 26.83 -12.36 -1.95
C ASN A 292 27.03 -13.11 -0.62
N GLN A 293 27.17 -12.39 0.51
CA GLN A 293 27.33 -13.00 1.84
C GLN A 293 25.98 -13.33 2.53
N GLU A 294 24.85 -13.01 1.91
CA GLU A 294 23.52 -13.08 2.54
C GLU A 294 23.23 -14.45 3.19
N GLN A 295 23.37 -15.54 2.42
CA GLN A 295 23.11 -16.89 2.92
C GLN A 295 24.04 -17.26 4.09
N ALA A 296 25.34 -16.98 3.97
CA ALA A 296 26.33 -17.29 5.01
C ALA A 296 26.04 -16.50 6.30
N GLN A 297 25.60 -15.24 6.19
CA GLN A 297 25.21 -14.42 7.34
C GLN A 297 23.92 -14.94 7.99
N TYR A 298 22.94 -15.38 7.19
CA TYR A 298 21.73 -15.98 7.72
C TYR A 298 22.02 -17.28 8.48
N GLU A 299 22.81 -18.19 7.91
CA GLU A 299 23.22 -19.44 8.56
C GLU A 299 23.99 -19.19 9.87
N ARG A 300 24.85 -18.17 9.89
CA ARG A 300 25.63 -17.82 11.08
C ARG A 300 24.79 -17.18 12.18
N HIS A 301 23.84 -16.30 11.84
CA HIS A 301 23.22 -15.40 12.81
C HIS A 301 21.77 -15.70 13.15
N LEU A 302 20.98 -16.27 12.23
CA LEU A 302 19.56 -16.58 12.47
C LEU A 302 19.32 -17.69 13.49
N PRO A 303 20.16 -18.74 13.64
CA PRO A 303 19.93 -19.78 14.64
C PRO A 303 19.80 -19.30 16.09
N SER A 304 20.31 -18.11 16.40
CA SER A 304 20.22 -17.51 17.73
C SER A 304 19.06 -16.52 17.88
N CYS A 305 18.22 -16.35 16.86
CA CYS A 305 17.13 -15.40 16.84
C CYS A 305 15.82 -16.09 17.20
N SER A 306 15.01 -15.44 18.03
CA SER A 306 13.68 -15.89 18.41
C SER A 306 12.65 -15.63 17.31
N TYR A 307 12.79 -14.49 16.63
CA TYR A 307 11.85 -14.02 15.62
C TYR A 307 12.56 -13.48 14.38
N LEU A 308 11.88 -13.56 13.23
CA LEU A 308 12.30 -12.98 11.95
C LEU A 308 11.25 -12.00 11.43
N VAL A 309 11.66 -10.77 11.17
CA VAL A 309 10.89 -9.71 10.51
C VAL A 309 11.47 -9.47 9.12
N GLN A 310 10.65 -9.57 8.09
CA GLN A 310 11.03 -9.25 6.72
C GLN A 310 10.40 -7.93 6.29
N ALA A 311 11.25 -6.94 5.99
CA ALA A 311 10.86 -5.63 5.48
C ALA A 311 11.47 -5.39 4.08
N VAL A 312 11.22 -6.34 3.19
CA VAL A 312 11.89 -6.45 1.87
C VAL A 312 11.04 -5.97 0.69
N GLY A 313 9.83 -5.47 0.95
CA GLY A 313 8.94 -4.96 -0.07
C GLY A 313 7.49 -5.38 0.16
N PHE A 314 6.66 -5.11 -0.83
CA PHE A 314 5.26 -5.51 -0.89
C PHE A 314 5.02 -6.27 -2.19
N THR A 315 4.26 -7.36 -2.09
CA THR A 315 3.81 -8.15 -3.23
C THR A 315 2.35 -7.85 -3.50
N ARG A 316 2.04 -7.64 -4.78
CA ARG A 316 0.67 -7.43 -5.26
C ARG A 316 -0.26 -8.55 -4.77
N ASP A 317 -1.41 -8.17 -4.22
CA ASP A 317 -2.45 -9.13 -3.85
C ASP A 317 -3.05 -9.76 -5.12
N PRO A 318 -3.45 -11.05 -5.09
CA PRO A 318 -3.93 -11.75 -6.28
C PRO A 318 -5.04 -11.01 -7.03
N LEU A 319 -5.01 -11.12 -8.35
CA LEU A 319 -6.13 -10.72 -9.19
C LEU A 319 -7.29 -11.72 -9.02
N PRO A 320 -8.54 -11.30 -9.26
CA PRO A 320 -9.62 -12.26 -9.50
C PRO A 320 -9.29 -13.14 -10.71
N GLU A 321 -9.96 -14.27 -10.88
CA GLU A 321 -9.81 -15.08 -12.09
C GLU A 321 -10.24 -14.25 -13.31
N LEU A 322 -9.35 -14.07 -14.29
CA LEU A 322 -9.62 -13.31 -15.49
C LEU A 322 -9.70 -14.23 -16.70
N SER A 323 -10.64 -13.94 -17.60
CA SER A 323 -10.79 -14.71 -18.84
C SER A 323 -11.29 -13.86 -20.01
N ILE A 324 -11.01 -14.31 -21.22
CA ILE A 324 -11.51 -13.76 -22.48
C ILE A 324 -12.24 -14.87 -23.23
N ASN A 325 -13.53 -14.68 -23.50
CA ASN A 325 -14.43 -15.68 -24.09
C ASN A 325 -14.30 -17.08 -23.42
N GLY A 326 -14.14 -17.11 -22.10
CA GLY A 326 -13.99 -18.33 -21.29
C GLY A 326 -12.56 -18.92 -21.24
N SER A 327 -11.59 -18.36 -21.97
CA SER A 327 -10.18 -18.78 -21.90
C SER A 327 -9.44 -17.96 -20.84
N SER A 328 -8.62 -18.61 -20.00
CA SER A 328 -7.86 -17.94 -18.92
C SER A 328 -6.97 -16.82 -19.47
N LEU A 329 -6.90 -15.72 -18.72
CA LEU A 329 -6.10 -14.53 -19.03
C LEU A 329 -5.13 -14.26 -17.88
N GLU A 330 -3.83 -14.27 -18.19
CA GLU A 330 -2.76 -13.77 -17.32
C GLU A 330 -2.24 -12.44 -17.91
N PRO A 331 -2.76 -11.29 -17.44
CA PRO A 331 -2.47 -10.03 -18.10
C PRO A 331 -1.23 -9.33 -17.53
N GLU A 332 -0.46 -8.69 -18.40
CA GLU A 332 0.67 -7.83 -18.04
C GLU A 332 0.21 -6.37 -17.92
N PHE A 333 0.57 -5.71 -16.81
CA PHE A 333 0.21 -4.33 -16.55
C PHE A 333 1.14 -3.35 -17.28
N ASP A 334 0.57 -2.36 -17.98
CA ASP A 334 1.31 -1.24 -18.56
C ASP A 334 1.31 -0.04 -17.59
N PRO A 335 2.46 0.28 -16.96
CA PRO A 335 2.53 1.32 -15.94
C PRO A 335 2.46 2.75 -16.48
N VAL A 336 2.42 2.94 -17.81
CA VAL A 336 2.29 4.25 -18.44
C VAL A 336 0.82 4.59 -18.72
N SER A 337 0.09 3.64 -19.30
CA SER A 337 -1.33 3.82 -19.66
C SER A 337 -2.29 3.39 -18.54
N GLY A 338 -1.83 2.57 -17.60
CA GLY A 338 -2.68 1.93 -16.60
C GLY A 338 -3.57 0.82 -17.15
N GLY A 339 -3.40 0.43 -18.42
CA GLY A 339 -4.08 -0.70 -19.04
C GLY A 339 -3.33 -2.01 -18.88
N PHE A 340 -3.84 -3.05 -19.53
CA PHE A 340 -3.24 -4.38 -19.53
C PHE A 340 -3.06 -4.93 -20.94
N ARG A 341 -2.10 -5.85 -21.10
CA ARG A 341 -1.86 -6.62 -22.33
C ARG A 341 -2.00 -8.12 -22.06
N ASP A 342 -2.48 -8.85 -23.04
CA ASP A 342 -2.49 -10.32 -23.01
C ASP A 342 -1.08 -10.89 -23.31
N SER A 343 -0.95 -12.21 -23.27
CA SER A 343 0.30 -12.91 -23.58
C SER A 343 0.82 -12.70 -25.01
N ASN A 344 -0.01 -12.19 -25.92
CA ASN A 344 0.36 -11.82 -27.29
C ASN A 344 0.69 -10.32 -27.43
N GLY A 345 0.74 -9.57 -26.34
CA GLY A 345 0.99 -8.13 -26.32
C GLY A 345 -0.21 -7.26 -26.75
N ARG A 346 -1.40 -7.84 -26.94
CA ARG A 346 -2.61 -7.13 -27.36
C ARG A 346 -3.26 -6.46 -26.16
N VAL A 347 -3.77 -5.24 -26.35
CA VAL A 347 -4.45 -4.51 -25.28
C VAL A 347 -5.73 -5.23 -24.87
N VAL A 348 -5.87 -5.52 -23.58
CA VAL A 348 -7.08 -6.08 -22.99
C VAL A 348 -8.09 -4.96 -22.77
N ARG A 349 -9.08 -4.85 -23.65
CA ARG A 349 -10.04 -3.75 -23.67
C ARG A 349 -10.83 -3.66 -22.35
N GLY A 350 -10.88 -2.47 -21.79
CA GLY A 350 -11.66 -2.18 -20.60
C GLY A 350 -11.07 -2.71 -19.28
N LEU A 351 -9.87 -3.30 -19.28
CA LEU A 351 -9.17 -3.71 -18.06
C LEU A 351 -8.09 -2.68 -17.70
N TYR A 352 -8.17 -2.13 -16.49
CA TYR A 352 -7.25 -1.08 -16.00
C TYR A 352 -6.83 -1.34 -14.55
N GLY A 353 -5.70 -0.77 -14.15
CA GLY A 353 -5.11 -0.97 -12.82
C GLY A 353 -4.56 0.32 -12.22
N ALA A 354 -4.68 0.46 -10.90
CA ALA A 354 -4.06 1.55 -10.16
C ALA A 354 -3.65 1.16 -8.72
N GLY A 355 -2.78 1.97 -8.13
CA GLY A 355 -2.37 1.83 -6.73
C GLY A 355 -1.06 1.08 -6.54
N ILE A 356 -0.77 0.65 -5.31
CA ILE A 356 0.46 -0.09 -4.99
C ILE A 356 0.59 -1.41 -5.77
N ALA A 357 -0.54 -2.02 -6.12
CA ALA A 357 -0.63 -3.20 -6.98
C ALA A 357 -0.19 -2.92 -8.44
N PHE A 358 -0.44 -1.70 -8.91
CA PHE A 358 -0.32 -1.28 -10.30
C PHE A 358 0.22 0.17 -10.35
N PRO A 359 1.45 0.40 -9.87
CA PRO A 359 1.97 1.74 -9.69
C PRO A 359 2.47 2.32 -11.01
N GLU A 360 2.35 3.64 -11.17
CA GLU A 360 2.96 4.37 -12.28
C GLU A 360 4.49 4.19 -12.25
N ARG A 361 5.07 3.94 -13.42
CA ARG A 361 6.52 3.96 -13.60
C ARG A 361 6.95 5.40 -13.84
N VAL A 362 7.82 5.91 -12.97
CA VAL A 362 8.39 7.25 -13.07
C VAL A 362 9.88 7.16 -13.33
N VAL A 363 10.40 8.15 -14.06
CA VAL A 363 11.83 8.31 -14.32
C VAL A 363 12.23 9.68 -13.82
N ASP A 364 13.19 9.74 -12.91
CA ASP A 364 13.70 11.02 -12.40
C ASP A 364 14.65 11.69 -13.42
N PRO A 365 14.99 12.99 -13.24
CA PRO A 365 15.91 13.70 -14.14
C PRO A 365 17.30 13.08 -14.28
N TYR A 366 17.71 12.17 -13.41
CA TYR A 366 18.97 11.43 -13.51
C TYR A 366 18.81 10.06 -14.18
N GLY A 367 17.61 9.73 -14.69
CA GLY A 367 17.34 8.47 -15.37
C GLY A 367 17.05 7.30 -14.42
N ASN A 368 16.95 7.53 -13.11
CA ASN A 368 16.57 6.46 -12.19
C ASN A 368 15.10 6.13 -12.36
N VAL A 369 14.79 4.84 -12.38
CA VAL A 369 13.43 4.33 -12.54
C VAL A 369 12.88 3.97 -11.17
N GLU A 370 11.71 4.50 -10.83
CA GLU A 370 10.98 4.17 -9.61
C GLU A 370 9.50 3.88 -9.92
N HIS A 371 8.82 3.28 -8.95
CA HIS A 371 7.37 3.09 -8.98
C HIS A 371 6.70 4.03 -7.98
N ALA A 372 5.76 4.84 -8.47
CA ALA A 372 5.12 5.89 -7.70
C ALA A 372 4.07 5.33 -6.73
N VAL A 373 4.46 5.20 -5.45
CA VAL A 373 3.60 4.68 -4.39
C VAL A 373 3.29 5.76 -3.35
N GLY A 374 2.01 6.12 -3.23
CA GLY A 374 1.54 7.14 -2.29
C GLY A 374 0.19 7.71 -2.71
N PHE A 375 -0.57 8.26 -1.76
CA PHE A 375 -1.97 8.66 -2.00
C PHE A 375 -2.08 9.66 -3.16
N PHE A 376 -1.35 10.78 -3.05
CA PHE A 376 -1.38 11.81 -4.08
C PHE A 376 -0.78 11.35 -5.41
N LYS A 377 0.19 10.43 -5.38
CA LYS A 377 0.76 9.81 -6.58
C LYS A 377 -0.29 8.97 -7.32
N PHE A 378 -1.08 8.17 -6.60
CA PHE A 378 -2.19 7.43 -7.19
C PHE A 378 -3.22 8.36 -7.82
N MET A 379 -3.55 9.47 -7.15
CA MET A 379 -4.45 10.48 -7.69
C MET A 379 -3.90 11.14 -8.97
N ASN A 380 -2.62 11.53 -8.98
CA ASN A 380 -1.98 12.13 -10.16
C ASN A 380 -1.97 11.17 -11.34
N PHE A 381 -1.59 9.91 -11.10
CA PHE A 381 -1.61 8.87 -12.11
C PHE A 381 -3.02 8.70 -12.69
N VAL A 382 -4.02 8.43 -11.85
CA VAL A 382 -5.40 8.21 -12.29
C VAL A 382 -5.95 9.43 -13.02
N LYS A 383 -5.69 10.65 -12.55
CA LYS A 383 -6.15 11.88 -13.21
C LYS A 383 -5.56 12.03 -14.61
N ARG A 384 -4.32 11.58 -14.83
CA ARG A 384 -3.65 11.57 -16.12
C ARG A 384 -4.23 10.52 -17.07
N VAL A 385 -4.48 9.29 -16.62
CA VAL A 385 -4.84 8.16 -17.50
C VAL A 385 -6.35 7.92 -17.63
N CYS A 386 -7.14 8.23 -16.62
CA CYS A 386 -8.59 8.02 -16.61
C CYS A 386 -9.32 8.63 -17.83
N PRO A 387 -8.96 9.80 -18.37
CA PRO A 387 -9.54 10.31 -19.61
C PRO A 387 -9.46 9.35 -20.81
N GLN A 388 -8.37 8.56 -20.91
CA GLN A 388 -8.17 7.57 -21.98
C GLN A 388 -8.92 6.26 -21.70
N TRP A 389 -9.26 5.99 -20.45
CA TRP A 389 -10.03 4.80 -20.08
C TRP A 389 -11.51 4.93 -20.43
N VAL A 390 -12.00 6.16 -20.54
CA VAL A 390 -13.41 6.50 -20.74
C VAL A 390 -13.73 6.93 -22.17
N SER A 391 -12.71 7.22 -22.99
CA SER A 391 -12.84 7.63 -24.39
C SER A 391 -13.37 6.54 -25.31
#